data_AF-A0A139CXD7-F1
#
_entry.id   AF-A0A139CXD7-F1
#
_cell.length_a   1.000
_cell.length_b   1.000
_cell.length_c   1.000
_cell.angle_alpha   90.00
_cell.angle_beta   90.00
_cell.angle_gamma   90.00
#
_symmetry.space_group_name_H-M   'P 1'
#
loop_
_entity.id
_entity.type
_entity.pdbx_description
1 polymer ?
#
loop_
_entity_poly.entity_id
_entity_poly.type
_entity_poly.pdbx_seq_one_letter_code
_entity_poly.pdbx_strand_id
1 'polypeptide(L)'
;GIIGIILAFSFGIILIKAHKKMNLKQSKNLTSIVYLVSLIRLIILGLYGLMLKGVISATPEFISALAPFYNNVNRFFYIFLAVITVGLTIIAFKREDRNLSEGLNPAQLRKIKAHIRNKNRWIRASVGIMVFFIALLTLNYVYANQTVQLTPAVAIEPANGEFTIEKNELVDEKLHRYSYQTKQGTIIEFFLIKKAEDAYGVVYDACEICGTAGYFQKDDQVICKNCNVVMNKLTIGFPGGCNPIPLKYTTTKKKIKIKVSDLIEREKLFAN
;
A
#
# COMPACT_ATOMS: atom_id res chain seq x y z
N GLY A 1 -7.09 -16.04 -8.47
CA GLY A 1 -7.79 -17.30 -8.11
C GLY A 1 -9.12 -17.40 -8.84
N ILE A 2 -9.65 -18.63 -8.98
CA ILE A 2 -10.88 -18.93 -9.74
C ILE A 2 -12.08 -18.07 -9.28
N ILE A 3 -12.23 -17.86 -7.97
CA ILE A 3 -13.28 -17.02 -7.38
C ILE A 3 -13.26 -15.59 -7.94
N GLY A 4 -12.08 -14.99 -8.09
CA GLY A 4 -11.94 -13.64 -8.63
C GLY A 4 -12.39 -13.54 -10.09
N ILE A 5 -12.15 -14.58 -10.89
CA ILE A 5 -12.58 -14.64 -12.30
C ILE A 5 -14.11 -14.71 -12.38
N ILE A 6 -14.73 -15.58 -11.56
CA ILE A 6 -16.19 -15.74 -11.51
C ILE A 6 -16.85 -14.41 -11.07
N LEU A 7 -16.30 -13.75 -10.06
CA LEU A 7 -16.78 -12.45 -9.60
C LEU A 7 -16.67 -11.39 -10.70
N ALA A 8 -15.52 -11.28 -11.37
CA ALA A 8 -15.30 -10.32 -12.45
C ALA A 8 -16.25 -10.55 -13.63
N PHE A 9 -16.50 -11.81 -14.00
CA PHE A 9 -17.45 -12.16 -15.05
C PHE A 9 -18.89 -11.80 -14.68
N SER A 10 -19.30 -12.14 -13.46
CA SER A 10 -20.63 -11.82 -12.94
C SER A 10 -20.87 -10.31 -12.88
N PHE A 11 -19.86 -9.56 -12.42
CA PHE A 11 -19.84 -8.10 -12.41
C PHE A 11 -20.02 -7.52 -13.82
N GLY A 12 -19.26 -8.01 -14.80
CA GLY A 12 -19.39 -7.61 -16.20
C GLY A 12 -20.79 -7.85 -16.75
N ILE A 13 -21.39 -9.01 -16.50
CA ILE A 13 -22.76 -9.34 -16.94
C ILE A 13 -23.78 -8.36 -16.36
N ILE A 14 -23.69 -8.05 -15.06
CA ILE A 14 -24.64 -7.15 -14.40
C ILE A 14 -24.53 -5.74 -14.98
N LEU A 15 -23.31 -5.24 -15.19
CA LEU A 15 -23.08 -3.93 -15.80
C LEU A 15 -23.59 -3.87 -17.24
N ILE A 16 -23.33 -4.89 -18.07
CA ILE A 16 -23.84 -4.97 -19.44
C ILE A 16 -25.37 -4.97 -19.45
N LYS A 17 -26.00 -5.74 -18.56
CA LYS A 17 -27.47 -5.77 -18.43
C LYS A 17 -28.03 -4.43 -17.98
N ALA A 18 -27.41 -3.76 -17.02
CA ALA A 18 -27.81 -2.42 -16.60
C ALA A 18 -27.67 -1.42 -17.75
N HIS A 19 -26.53 -1.41 -18.45
CA HIS A 19 -26.26 -0.52 -19.57
C HIS A 19 -27.27 -0.69 -20.71
N LYS A 20 -27.62 -1.93 -21.08
CA LYS A 20 -28.66 -2.23 -22.10
C LYS A 20 -30.06 -1.75 -21.71
N LYS A 21 -30.32 -1.40 -20.45
CA LYS A 21 -31.61 -0.86 -19.96
C LYS A 21 -31.60 0.65 -19.79
N MET A 22 -30.45 1.30 -19.94
CA MET A 22 -30.34 2.76 -19.91
C MET A 22 -30.89 3.34 -21.22
N ASN A 23 -31.48 4.53 -21.14
CA ASN A 23 -31.86 5.26 -22.35
C ASN A 23 -30.62 5.92 -23.00
N LEU A 24 -30.73 6.29 -24.27
CA LEU A 24 -29.59 6.74 -25.08
C LEU A 24 -28.87 7.95 -24.46
N LYS A 25 -29.63 8.91 -23.92
CA LYS A 25 -29.06 10.11 -23.26
C LYS A 25 -28.27 9.74 -22.00
N GLN A 26 -28.80 8.85 -21.16
CA GLN A 26 -28.10 8.36 -19.95
C GLN A 26 -26.81 7.61 -20.32
N SER A 27 -26.90 6.70 -21.29
CA SER A 27 -25.76 5.92 -21.76
C SER A 27 -24.67 6.85 -22.32
N LYS A 28 -25.00 7.73 -23.26
CA LYS A 28 -24.06 8.70 -23.85
C LYS A 28 -23.40 9.58 -22.80
N ASN A 29 -24.17 10.18 -21.90
CA ASN A 29 -23.60 11.06 -20.88
C ASN A 29 -22.63 10.30 -19.97
N LEU A 30 -23.00 9.11 -19.50
CA LEU A 30 -22.13 8.32 -18.62
C LEU A 30 -20.85 7.87 -19.34
N THR A 31 -20.97 7.36 -20.56
CA THR A 31 -19.80 6.90 -21.33
C THR A 31 -18.91 8.06 -21.73
N SER A 32 -19.45 9.22 -22.10
CA SER A 32 -18.67 10.44 -22.39
C SER A 32 -17.83 10.88 -21.19
N ILE A 33 -18.39 10.88 -19.97
CA ILE A 33 -17.63 11.25 -18.77
C ILE A 33 -16.54 10.21 -18.49
N VAL A 34 -16.84 8.91 -18.61
CA VAL A 34 -15.85 7.84 -18.44
C VAL A 34 -14.72 7.96 -19.48
N TYR A 35 -15.03 8.25 -20.73
CA TYR A 35 -14.01 8.46 -21.77
C TYR A 35 -13.19 9.72 -21.52
N LEU A 36 -13.79 10.80 -21.02
CA LEU A 36 -13.06 12.02 -20.67
C LEU A 36 -12.02 11.76 -19.57
N VAL A 37 -12.39 11.04 -18.50
CA VAL A 37 -11.44 10.67 -17.43
C VAL A 37 -10.34 9.75 -17.99
N SER A 38 -10.69 8.85 -18.92
CA SER A 38 -9.72 7.98 -19.64
C SER A 38 -8.75 8.77 -20.49
N LEU A 39 -9.25 9.77 -21.21
CA LEU A 39 -8.43 10.64 -22.05
C LEU A 39 -7.45 11.43 -21.20
N ILE A 40 -7.89 12.03 -20.10
CA ILE A 40 -7.01 12.77 -19.17
C ILE A 40 -5.89 11.86 -18.64
N ARG A 41 -6.23 10.64 -18.20
CA ARG A 41 -5.24 9.65 -17.74
C ARG A 41 -4.23 9.30 -18.84
N LEU A 42 -4.71 9.06 -20.06
CA LEU A 42 -3.84 8.71 -21.20
C LEU A 42 -2.95 9.87 -21.61
N ILE A 43 -3.42 11.11 -21.53
CA ILE A 43 -2.62 12.32 -21.78
C ILE A 43 -1.48 12.40 -20.76
N ILE A 44 -1.76 12.22 -19.46
CA ILE A 44 -0.72 12.25 -18.41
C ILE A 44 0.36 11.19 -18.68
N LEU A 45 -0.05 9.95 -18.97
CA LEU A 45 0.87 8.86 -19.29
C LEU A 45 1.65 9.11 -20.59
N GLY A 46 0.98 9.64 -21.61
CA GLY A 46 1.57 9.97 -22.89
C GLY A 46 2.62 11.07 -22.77
N LEU A 47 2.30 12.16 -22.07
CA LEU A 47 3.25 13.26 -21.80
C LEU A 47 4.48 12.74 -21.07
N TYR A 48 4.29 11.96 -20.00
CA TYR A 48 5.40 11.38 -19.26
C TYR A 48 6.26 10.44 -20.13
N GLY A 49 5.62 9.60 -20.96
CA GLY A 49 6.31 8.72 -21.89
C GLY A 49 7.11 9.46 -22.97
N LEU A 50 6.60 10.60 -23.46
CA LEU A 50 7.30 11.45 -24.42
C LEU A 50 8.50 12.15 -23.78
N MET A 51 8.41 12.56 -22.50
CA MET A 51 9.54 13.11 -21.75
C MET A 51 10.66 12.08 -21.59
N LEU A 52 10.31 10.87 -21.17
CA LEU A 52 11.29 9.79 -20.99
C LEU A 52 12.02 9.43 -22.29
N LYS A 53 11.34 9.55 -23.44
CA LYS A 53 11.94 9.31 -24.76
C LYS A 53 12.67 10.52 -25.34
N GLY A 54 12.71 11.65 -24.63
CA GLY A 54 13.38 12.88 -25.09
C GLY A 54 12.69 13.60 -26.25
N VAL A 55 11.42 13.28 -26.55
CA VAL A 55 10.65 13.94 -27.62
C VAL A 55 10.21 15.34 -27.21
N ILE A 56 9.92 15.53 -25.91
CA ILE A 56 9.58 16.83 -25.33
C ILE A 56 10.60 17.21 -24.24
N SER A 57 10.93 18.49 -24.16
CA SER A 57 11.90 19.02 -23.21
C SER A 57 11.44 18.82 -21.77
N ALA A 58 12.22 18.12 -20.97
CA ALA A 58 11.93 17.84 -19.57
C ALA A 58 12.45 18.98 -18.66
N THR A 59 11.74 20.11 -18.63
CA THR A 59 12.10 21.23 -17.75
C THR A 59 11.69 20.96 -16.29
N PRO A 60 12.40 21.50 -15.29
CA PRO A 60 12.07 21.32 -13.87
C PRO A 60 10.63 21.73 -13.52
N GLU A 61 10.14 22.83 -14.11
CA GLU A 61 8.78 23.34 -13.87
C GLU A 61 7.73 22.37 -14.42
N PHE A 62 7.97 21.83 -15.61
CA PHE A 62 7.03 20.91 -16.25
C PHE A 62 7.00 19.55 -15.54
N ILE A 63 8.16 19.04 -15.11
CA ILE A 63 8.25 17.84 -14.28
C ILE A 63 7.49 18.06 -12.96
N SER A 64 7.73 19.18 -12.29
CA SER A 64 7.06 19.50 -11.01
C SER A 64 5.54 19.58 -11.16
N ALA A 65 5.04 20.14 -12.26
CA ALA A 65 3.61 20.21 -12.55
C ALA A 65 2.99 18.84 -12.86
N LEU A 66 3.70 17.98 -13.61
CA LEU A 66 3.18 16.67 -14.04
C LEU A 66 3.33 15.58 -12.96
N ALA A 67 4.37 15.64 -12.14
CA ALA A 67 4.73 14.62 -11.17
C ALA A 67 3.59 14.25 -10.20
N PRO A 68 2.80 15.19 -9.62
CA PRO A 68 1.68 14.83 -8.76
C PRO A 68 0.64 13.96 -9.48
N PHE A 69 0.35 14.24 -10.75
CA PHE A 69 -0.62 13.47 -11.53
C PHE A 69 -0.08 12.09 -11.91
N TYR A 70 1.19 12.02 -12.31
CA TYR A 70 1.85 10.76 -12.64
C TYR A 70 2.00 9.85 -11.42
N ASN A 71 2.50 10.39 -10.30
CA ASN A 71 2.67 9.66 -9.04
C ASN A 71 1.33 9.13 -8.49
N ASN A 72 0.23 9.79 -8.84
CA ASN A 72 -1.12 9.39 -8.46
C ASN A 72 -1.94 8.80 -9.62
N VAL A 73 -1.31 8.42 -10.73
CA VAL A 73 -2.04 7.94 -11.94
C VAL A 73 -2.86 6.69 -11.66
N ASN A 74 -2.41 5.84 -10.73
CA ASN A 74 -3.15 4.66 -10.29
C ASN A 74 -4.45 5.03 -9.56
N ARG A 75 -4.53 6.22 -8.95
CA ARG A 75 -5.75 6.70 -8.29
C ARG A 75 -6.89 6.99 -9.27
N PHE A 76 -6.59 7.23 -10.55
CA PHE A 76 -7.61 7.38 -11.60
C PHE A 76 -8.51 6.16 -11.70
N PHE A 77 -8.02 4.95 -11.40
CA PHE A 77 -8.84 3.73 -11.34
C PHE A 77 -10.05 3.89 -10.39
N TYR A 78 -9.81 4.45 -9.20
CA TYR A 78 -10.87 4.70 -8.23
C TYR A 78 -11.80 5.84 -8.66
N ILE A 79 -11.28 6.85 -9.38
CA ILE A 79 -12.10 7.91 -9.99
C ILE A 79 -13.08 7.31 -11.02
N PHE A 80 -12.64 6.36 -11.87
CA PHE A 80 -13.54 5.66 -12.80
C PHE A 80 -14.66 4.93 -12.07
N LEU A 81 -14.30 4.14 -11.05
CA LEU A 81 -15.27 3.40 -10.25
C LEU A 81 -16.28 4.35 -9.59
N ALA A 82 -15.81 5.48 -9.06
CA ALA A 82 -16.66 6.50 -8.44
C ALA A 82 -17.63 7.13 -9.45
N VAL A 83 -17.13 7.58 -10.62
CA VAL A 83 -17.96 8.16 -11.69
C VAL A 83 -19.05 7.18 -12.15
N ILE A 84 -18.70 5.92 -12.38
CA ILE A 84 -19.66 4.89 -12.78
C ILE A 84 -20.70 4.67 -11.68
N THR A 85 -20.27 4.51 -10.43
CA THR A 85 -21.16 4.27 -9.29
C THR A 85 -22.12 5.43 -9.06
N VAL A 86 -21.61 6.67 -9.05
CA VAL A 86 -22.42 7.88 -8.90
C VAL A 86 -23.39 8.04 -10.07
N GLY A 87 -22.93 7.86 -11.30
CA GLY A 87 -23.77 7.91 -12.49
C GLY A 87 -24.90 6.90 -12.47
N LEU A 88 -24.59 5.63 -12.13
CA LEU A 88 -25.60 4.59 -11.98
C LEU A 88 -26.57 4.88 -10.83
N THR A 89 -26.10 5.44 -9.72
CA THR A 89 -26.93 5.82 -8.57
C THR A 89 -27.92 6.94 -8.95
N ILE A 90 -27.44 8.01 -9.60
CA ILE A 90 -28.31 9.07 -10.11
C ILE A 90 -29.40 8.49 -11.00
N ILE A 91 -29.05 7.55 -11.87
CA ILE A 91 -30.00 6.92 -12.80
C ILE A 91 -30.96 5.97 -12.08
N ALA A 92 -30.50 5.25 -11.04
CA ALA A 92 -31.30 4.32 -10.25
C ALA A 92 -32.42 5.00 -9.45
N PHE A 93 -32.17 6.24 -9.02
CA PHE A 93 -33.07 7.02 -8.16
C PHE A 93 -33.81 8.14 -8.89
N LYS A 94 -33.45 8.48 -10.13
CA LYS A 94 -34.20 9.43 -10.95
C LYS A 94 -35.62 8.90 -11.22
N ARG A 95 -36.63 9.64 -10.77
CA ARG A 95 -38.04 9.33 -11.10
C ARG A 95 -38.23 9.57 -12.60
N GLU A 96 -38.71 8.54 -13.31
CA GLU A 96 -39.15 8.66 -14.69
C GLU A 96 -40.54 9.33 -14.67
N ASP A 97 -40.71 10.41 -15.44
CA ASP A 97 -41.94 11.19 -15.45
C ASP A 97 -43.13 10.29 -15.79
N ARG A 98 -44.14 10.32 -14.93
CA ARG A 98 -45.29 9.41 -14.98
C ARG A 98 -46.44 9.95 -15.82
N ASN A 99 -46.21 10.98 -16.64
CA ASN A 99 -47.23 11.63 -17.49
C ASN A 99 -47.71 10.73 -18.65
N LEU A 100 -47.34 9.44 -18.65
CA LEU A 100 -47.75 8.43 -19.62
C LEU A 100 -49.19 7.93 -19.42
N SER A 101 -49.98 8.50 -18.53
CA SER A 101 -51.28 7.94 -18.12
C SER A 101 -52.51 8.42 -18.90
N GLU A 102 -52.39 9.47 -19.72
CA GLU A 102 -53.54 9.95 -20.50
C GLU A 102 -53.75 9.07 -21.74
N GLY A 103 -54.91 8.40 -21.82
CA GLY A 103 -55.36 7.68 -23.01
C GLY A 103 -54.90 6.23 -23.20
N LEU A 104 -54.15 5.63 -22.27
CA LEU A 104 -53.67 4.24 -22.40
C LEU A 104 -54.62 3.19 -21.77
N ASN A 105 -54.78 2.05 -22.43
CA ASN A 105 -55.50 0.89 -21.89
C ASN A 105 -54.74 0.29 -20.67
N PRO A 106 -55.44 -0.22 -19.63
CA PRO A 106 -54.84 -0.97 -18.51
C PRO A 106 -53.76 -2.00 -18.87
N ALA A 107 -53.87 -2.70 -20.00
CA ALA A 107 -52.84 -3.64 -20.46
C ALA A 107 -51.53 -2.95 -20.86
N GLN A 108 -51.60 -1.83 -21.57
CA GLN A 108 -50.44 -1.03 -21.99
C GLN A 108 -49.74 -0.42 -20.76
N LEU A 109 -50.52 0.09 -19.80
CA LEU A 109 -50.00 0.60 -18.53
C LEU A 109 -49.25 -0.48 -17.73
N ARG A 110 -49.77 -1.71 -17.68
CA ARG A 110 -49.09 -2.85 -17.03
C ARG A 110 -47.75 -3.17 -17.70
N LYS A 111 -47.70 -3.18 -19.04
CA LYS A 111 -46.47 -3.42 -19.82
C LYS A 111 -45.40 -2.36 -19.55
N ILE A 112 -45.77 -1.08 -19.53
CA ILE A 112 -44.85 0.04 -19.24
C ILE A 112 -44.32 -0.07 -17.80
N LYS A 113 -45.20 -0.29 -16.81
CA LYS A 113 -44.80 -0.48 -15.40
C LYS A 113 -43.85 -1.66 -15.25
N ALA A 114 -44.09 -2.78 -15.93
CA ALA A 114 -43.19 -3.94 -15.91
C ALA A 114 -41.82 -3.62 -16.52
N HIS A 115 -41.78 -2.86 -17.61
CA HIS A 115 -40.53 -2.43 -18.24
C HIS A 115 -39.70 -1.53 -17.31
N ILE A 116 -40.33 -0.53 -16.69
CA ILE A 116 -39.67 0.38 -15.73
C ILE A 116 -39.16 -0.39 -14.51
N ARG A 117 -39.96 -1.31 -13.94
CA ARG A 117 -39.54 -2.16 -12.82
C ARG A 117 -38.32 -3.01 -13.18
N ASN A 118 -38.33 -3.63 -14.37
CA ASN A 118 -37.21 -4.45 -14.82
C ASN A 118 -35.93 -3.61 -15.04
N LYS A 119 -36.04 -2.44 -15.66
CA LYS A 119 -34.94 -1.46 -15.81
C LYS A 119 -34.37 -1.08 -14.45
N ASN A 120 -35.21 -0.61 -13.53
CA ASN A 120 -34.78 -0.18 -12.20
C ASN A 120 -34.15 -1.32 -11.40
N ARG A 121 -34.64 -2.55 -11.54
CA ARG A 121 -34.04 -3.74 -10.91
C ARG A 121 -32.60 -3.95 -11.35
N TRP A 122 -32.32 -3.92 -12.66
CA TRP A 122 -30.95 -4.13 -13.17
C TRP A 122 -30.01 -2.99 -12.80
N ILE A 123 -30.48 -1.75 -12.84
CA ILE A 123 -29.66 -0.58 -12.48
C ILE A 123 -29.37 -0.58 -10.97
N ARG A 124 -30.36 -0.87 -10.12
CA ARG A 124 -30.12 -1.00 -8.66
C ARG A 124 -29.22 -2.18 -8.32
N ALA A 125 -29.39 -3.31 -9.00
CA ALA A 125 -28.47 -4.45 -8.86
C ALA A 125 -27.03 -4.06 -9.27
N SER A 126 -26.86 -3.26 -10.33
CA SER A 126 -25.54 -2.75 -10.71
C SER A 126 -24.93 -1.80 -9.67
N VAL A 127 -25.73 -0.95 -9.01
CA VAL A 127 -25.22 -0.11 -7.91
C VAL A 127 -24.78 -0.99 -6.73
N GLY A 128 -25.60 -1.96 -6.34
CA GLY A 128 -25.27 -2.89 -5.25
C GLY A 128 -23.98 -3.66 -5.51
N ILE A 129 -23.80 -4.20 -6.72
CA ILE A 129 -22.57 -4.94 -7.06
C ILE A 129 -21.35 -4.00 -7.14
N MET A 130 -21.51 -2.76 -7.62
CA MET A 130 -20.43 -1.76 -7.62
C MET A 130 -19.96 -1.45 -6.20
N VAL A 131 -20.90 -1.19 -5.28
CA VAL A 131 -20.58 -0.92 -3.87
C VAL A 131 -19.89 -2.13 -3.23
N PHE A 132 -20.39 -3.33 -3.47
CA PHE A 132 -19.77 -4.57 -2.99
C PHE A 132 -18.33 -4.73 -3.52
N PHE A 133 -18.10 -4.49 -4.81
CA PHE A 133 -16.77 -4.55 -5.41
C PHE A 133 -15.82 -3.51 -4.84
N ILE A 134 -16.28 -2.27 -4.65
CA ILE A 134 -15.48 -1.20 -4.04
C ILE A 134 -15.09 -1.61 -2.61
N ALA A 135 -16.04 -2.11 -1.81
CA ALA A 135 -15.75 -2.59 -0.46
C ALA A 135 -14.71 -3.72 -0.46
N LEU A 136 -14.85 -4.71 -1.36
CA LEU A 136 -13.89 -5.80 -1.50
C LEU A 136 -12.48 -5.29 -1.86
N LEU A 137 -12.38 -4.33 -2.79
CA LEU A 137 -11.11 -3.71 -3.17
C LEU A 137 -10.50 -2.91 -2.01
N THR A 138 -11.30 -2.17 -1.25
CA THR A 138 -10.83 -1.44 -0.06
C THR A 138 -10.33 -2.40 1.01
N LEU A 139 -11.05 -3.48 1.29
CA LEU A 139 -10.61 -4.52 2.23
C LEU A 139 -9.29 -5.16 1.77
N ASN A 140 -9.17 -5.45 0.48
CA ASN A 140 -7.94 -5.99 -0.08
C ASN A 140 -6.76 -5.01 0.05
N TYR A 141 -6.99 -3.72 -0.24
CA TYR A 141 -5.98 -2.67 -0.07
C TYR A 141 -5.51 -2.55 1.39
N VAL A 142 -6.45 -2.56 2.35
CA VAL A 142 -6.12 -2.52 3.78
C VAL A 142 -5.33 -3.76 4.19
N TYR A 143 -5.74 -4.95 3.72
CA TYR A 143 -5.04 -6.19 4.02
C TYR A 143 -3.63 -6.24 3.42
N ALA A 144 -3.46 -5.79 2.17
CA ALA A 144 -2.19 -5.79 1.47
C ALA A 144 -1.20 -4.74 2.02
N ASN A 145 -1.69 -3.63 2.54
CA ASN A 145 -0.88 -2.53 3.08
C ASN A 145 -0.81 -2.52 4.60
N GLN A 146 -0.98 -3.66 5.26
CA GLN A 146 -0.68 -3.75 6.68
C GLN A 146 0.80 -3.45 6.91
N THR A 147 1.07 -2.40 7.66
CA THR A 147 2.44 -2.05 8.04
C THR A 147 2.90 -3.00 9.13
N VAL A 148 4.09 -3.59 8.94
CA VAL A 148 4.68 -4.45 9.97
C VAL A 148 5.03 -3.60 11.17
N GLN A 149 4.40 -3.88 12.31
CA GLN A 149 4.81 -3.31 13.59
C GLN A 149 6.10 -4.00 14.03
N LEU A 150 7.14 -3.22 14.28
CA LEU A 150 8.39 -3.74 14.81
C LEU A 150 8.19 -4.17 16.25
N THR A 151 8.80 -5.28 16.66
CA THR A 151 8.90 -5.66 18.07
C THR A 151 9.50 -4.50 18.85
N PRO A 152 8.87 -4.00 19.92
CA PRO A 152 9.42 -2.90 20.71
C PRO A 152 10.84 -3.20 21.19
N ALA A 153 11.70 -2.18 21.20
CA ALA A 153 13.03 -2.29 21.76
C ALA A 153 12.99 -2.47 23.29
N VAL A 154 13.82 -3.35 23.81
CA VAL A 154 14.05 -3.46 25.26
C VAL A 154 15.05 -2.39 25.67
N ALA A 155 14.60 -1.44 26.48
CA ALA A 155 15.48 -0.41 27.03
C ALA A 155 16.50 -1.04 27.99
N ILE A 156 17.78 -0.76 27.78
CA ILE A 156 18.87 -1.27 28.61
C ILE A 156 19.83 -0.18 29.03
N GLU A 157 20.41 -0.34 30.22
CA GLU A 157 21.41 0.56 30.79
C GLU A 157 22.78 -0.12 30.83
N PRO A 158 23.87 0.62 30.56
CA PRO A 158 25.21 0.06 30.60
C PRO A 158 25.70 -0.07 32.04
N ALA A 159 26.44 -1.15 32.32
CA ALA A 159 27.18 -1.31 33.57
C ALA A 159 28.67 -1.04 33.31
N ASN A 160 29.29 -0.12 34.05
CA ASN A 160 30.69 0.26 33.88
C ASN A 160 31.05 0.68 32.43
N GLY A 161 30.12 1.31 31.71
CA GLY A 161 30.33 1.77 30.33
C GLY A 161 30.18 0.68 29.25
N GLU A 162 29.70 -0.51 29.61
CA GLU A 162 29.45 -1.61 28.67
C GLU A 162 28.02 -2.17 28.81
N PHE A 163 27.39 -2.48 27.69
CA PHE A 163 26.21 -3.35 27.64
C PHE A 163 26.68 -4.80 27.58
N THR A 164 26.04 -5.66 28.36
CA THR A 164 26.32 -7.10 28.40
C THR A 164 25.05 -7.87 28.10
N ILE A 165 25.08 -8.65 27.02
CA ILE A 165 23.95 -9.48 26.56
C ILE A 165 24.35 -10.95 26.67
N GLU A 166 23.52 -11.78 27.28
CA GLU A 166 23.78 -13.22 27.38
C GLU A 166 23.50 -13.89 26.04
N LYS A 167 24.45 -14.70 25.54
CA LYS A 167 24.27 -15.47 24.28
C LYS A 167 23.07 -16.41 24.36
N ASN A 168 22.67 -16.82 25.56
CA ASN A 168 21.51 -17.68 25.79
C ASN A 168 20.19 -17.03 25.34
N GLU A 169 20.11 -15.69 25.37
CA GLU A 169 18.93 -14.95 24.89
C GLU A 169 18.75 -15.09 23.37
N LEU A 170 19.84 -15.32 22.64
CA LEU A 170 19.88 -15.37 21.17
C LEU A 170 19.76 -16.81 20.62
N VAL A 171 19.53 -17.81 21.48
CA VAL A 171 19.48 -19.24 21.08
C VAL A 171 18.27 -19.55 20.21
N ASP A 172 17.20 -18.76 20.32
CA ASP A 172 16.01 -18.86 19.47
C ASP A 172 16.25 -18.40 18.02
N GLU A 173 17.44 -17.88 17.73
CA GLU A 173 17.87 -17.35 16.44
C GLU A 173 16.97 -16.23 15.90
N LYS A 174 16.29 -15.54 16.82
CA LYS A 174 15.46 -14.39 16.49
C LYS A 174 16.23 -13.09 16.61
N LEU A 175 15.64 -12.04 16.04
CA LEU A 175 16.07 -10.66 16.20
C LEU A 175 15.62 -10.16 17.58
N HIS A 176 16.59 -9.80 18.42
CA HIS A 176 16.38 -9.20 19.73
C HIS A 176 16.76 -7.73 19.67
N ARG A 177 15.77 -6.85 19.82
CA ARG A 177 15.93 -5.40 19.69
C ARG A 177 16.13 -4.76 21.07
N TYR A 178 17.10 -3.87 21.15
CA TYR A 178 17.45 -3.09 22.32
C TYR A 178 17.49 -1.60 22.00
N SER A 179 17.27 -0.78 23.02
CA SER A 179 17.42 0.67 22.93
C SER A 179 18.22 1.22 24.09
N TYR A 180 18.93 2.31 23.83
CA TYR A 180 19.65 3.08 24.84
C TYR A 180 19.41 4.57 24.60
N GLN A 181 19.07 5.28 25.67
CA GLN A 181 18.94 6.74 25.63
C GLN A 181 20.28 7.37 26.02
N THR A 182 20.87 8.15 25.12
CA THR A 182 22.13 8.86 25.39
C THR A 182 21.93 10.00 26.38
N LYS A 183 23.03 10.53 26.91
CA LYS A 183 22.98 11.71 27.82
C LYS A 183 22.38 12.95 27.15
N GLN A 184 22.44 13.01 25.82
CA GLN A 184 21.88 14.05 24.97
C GLN A 184 20.38 13.83 24.70
N GLY A 185 19.81 12.72 25.17
CA GLY A 185 18.41 12.37 25.00
C GLY A 185 18.09 11.60 23.73
N THR A 186 19.08 11.29 22.88
CA THR A 186 18.91 10.52 21.64
C THR A 186 18.62 9.06 21.96
N ILE A 187 17.59 8.47 21.35
CA ILE A 187 17.30 7.03 21.48
C ILE A 187 18.01 6.29 20.35
N ILE A 188 18.99 5.46 20.69
CA ILE A 188 19.69 4.60 19.73
C ILE A 188 19.09 3.20 19.82
N GLU A 189 18.53 2.71 18.71
CA GLU A 189 18.05 1.34 18.59
C GLU A 189 19.07 0.46 17.86
N PHE A 190 19.26 -0.75 18.37
CA PHE A 190 20.15 -1.75 17.81
C PHE A 190 19.57 -3.14 18.06
N PHE A 191 20.04 -4.14 17.32
CA PHE A 191 19.56 -5.50 17.52
C PHE A 191 20.68 -6.51 17.39
N LEU A 192 20.43 -7.65 18.03
CA LEU A 192 21.29 -8.81 17.97
C LEU A 192 20.52 -10.00 17.38
N ILE A 193 21.21 -10.82 16.60
CA ILE A 193 20.68 -12.05 16.04
C ILE A 193 21.79 -13.10 15.96
N LYS A 194 21.50 -14.34 16.34
CA LYS A 194 22.39 -15.47 16.08
C LYS A 194 22.24 -15.91 14.63
N LYS A 195 23.32 -15.89 13.87
CA LYS A 195 23.33 -16.17 12.42
C LYS A 195 23.75 -17.59 12.10
N ALA A 196 24.67 -18.14 12.90
CA ALA A 196 25.16 -19.51 12.81
C ALA A 196 25.75 -19.92 14.17
N GLU A 197 26.38 -21.09 14.26
CA GLU A 197 27.10 -21.52 15.45
C GLU A 197 28.22 -20.52 15.81
N ASP A 198 28.12 -19.96 17.01
CA ASP A 198 28.98 -18.89 17.55
C ASP A 198 29.15 -17.63 16.66
N ALA A 199 28.27 -17.42 15.69
CA ALA A 199 28.28 -16.24 14.81
C ALA A 199 27.06 -15.34 15.07
N TYR A 200 27.31 -14.06 15.37
CA TYR A 200 26.27 -13.11 15.76
C TYR A 200 26.30 -11.87 14.88
N GLY A 201 25.12 -11.40 14.49
CA GLY A 201 24.93 -10.05 13.95
C GLY A 201 24.68 -9.12 15.13
N VAL A 202 25.57 -8.15 15.34
CA VAL A 202 25.42 -7.07 16.32
C VAL A 202 25.47 -5.78 15.53
N VAL A 203 24.34 -5.12 15.40
CA VAL A 203 24.13 -4.08 14.39
C VAL A 203 23.20 -3.00 14.91
N TYR A 204 23.36 -1.77 14.43
CA TYR A 204 22.36 -0.73 14.59
C TYR A 204 21.06 -1.13 13.87
N ASP A 205 19.91 -0.70 14.37
CA ASP A 205 18.62 -0.93 13.70
C ASP A 205 18.40 0.10 12.58
N ALA A 206 19.39 0.22 11.69
CA ALA A 206 19.48 1.22 10.64
C ALA A 206 20.37 0.75 9.47
N CYS A 207 20.18 1.31 8.28
CA CYS A 207 21.14 1.19 7.15
C CYS A 207 21.53 2.52 6.53
N GLU A 208 22.59 2.49 5.73
CA GLU A 208 23.13 3.65 5.02
C GLU A 208 22.17 4.21 3.94
N ILE A 209 21.12 3.45 3.54
CA ILE A 209 20.18 3.85 2.49
C ILE A 209 18.84 4.35 3.05
N CYS A 210 18.27 3.67 4.04
CA CYS A 210 16.94 3.95 4.59
C CYS A 210 16.97 4.58 5.99
N GLY A 211 18.15 4.83 6.55
CA GLY A 211 18.29 5.39 7.89
C GLY A 211 17.73 4.47 8.97
N THR A 212 17.09 5.06 9.98
CA THR A 212 16.59 4.43 11.22
C THR A 212 15.21 3.77 11.08
N ALA A 213 14.80 3.39 9.86
CA ALA A 213 13.50 2.76 9.63
C ALA A 213 13.32 1.42 10.36
N GLY A 214 14.44 0.74 10.67
CA GLY A 214 14.49 -0.53 11.38
C GLY A 214 14.23 -1.77 10.52
N TYR A 215 14.41 -2.93 11.15
CA TYR A 215 14.31 -4.26 10.54
C TYR A 215 13.33 -5.17 11.26
N PHE A 216 12.68 -6.08 10.56
CA PHE A 216 11.92 -7.15 11.21
C PHE A 216 12.37 -8.50 10.69
N GLN A 217 12.17 -9.53 11.52
CA GLN A 217 12.40 -10.89 11.09
C GLN A 217 11.07 -11.53 10.70
N LYS A 218 11.06 -12.16 9.53
CA LYS A 218 9.99 -13.03 9.07
C LYS A 218 10.62 -14.35 8.70
N ASP A 219 10.20 -15.41 9.39
CA ASP A 219 10.83 -16.74 9.27
C ASP A 219 12.35 -16.64 9.56
N ASP A 220 13.20 -17.08 8.64
CA ASP A 220 14.67 -16.99 8.77
C ASP A 220 15.27 -15.76 8.06
N GLN A 221 14.44 -14.81 7.66
CA GLN A 221 14.84 -13.64 6.88
C GLN A 221 14.74 -12.35 7.69
N VAL A 222 15.74 -11.47 7.54
CA VAL A 222 15.73 -10.12 8.11
C VAL A 222 15.36 -9.13 7.00
N ILE A 223 14.36 -8.29 7.22
CA ILE A 223 13.75 -7.46 6.18
C ILE A 223 13.75 -6.00 6.64
N CYS A 224 14.21 -5.08 5.78
CA CYS A 224 14.14 -3.65 6.06
C CYS A 224 12.68 -3.18 6.02
N LYS A 225 12.22 -2.49 7.07
CA LYS A 225 10.84 -2.00 7.18
C LYS A 225 10.46 -1.01 6.07
N ASN A 226 11.41 -0.22 5.57
CA ASN A 226 11.13 0.83 4.59
C ASN A 226 11.07 0.31 3.16
N CYS A 227 12.12 -0.38 2.71
CA CYS A 227 12.27 -0.80 1.31
C CYS A 227 11.86 -2.26 1.04
N ASN A 228 11.52 -3.03 2.08
CA ASN A 228 11.17 -4.46 2.02
C ASN A 228 12.23 -5.36 1.36
N VAL A 229 13.49 -4.89 1.28
CA VAL A 229 14.59 -5.72 0.79
C VAL A 229 14.92 -6.76 1.85
N VAL A 230 15.00 -8.01 1.41
CA VAL A 230 15.34 -9.18 2.22
C VAL A 230 16.86 -9.31 2.33
N MET A 231 17.38 -9.29 3.55
CA MET A 231 18.77 -9.54 3.86
C MET A 231 19.01 -11.03 4.11
N ASN A 232 20.15 -11.53 3.62
CA ASN A 232 20.61 -12.84 4.02
C ASN A 232 21.02 -12.80 5.50
N LYS A 233 20.45 -13.68 6.33
CA LYS A 233 20.74 -13.74 7.78
C LYS A 233 22.25 -13.88 8.06
N LEU A 234 22.99 -14.63 7.24
CA LEU A 234 24.43 -14.81 7.41
C LEU A 234 25.22 -13.52 7.19
N THR A 235 24.70 -12.60 6.36
CA THR A 235 25.40 -11.35 6.03
C THR A 235 25.20 -10.24 7.05
N ILE A 236 24.28 -10.38 8.01
CA ILE A 236 24.03 -9.36 9.03
C ILE A 236 25.33 -9.09 9.81
N GLY A 237 25.81 -7.85 9.80
CA GLY A 237 27.12 -7.47 10.37
C GLY A 237 28.24 -7.26 9.33
N PHE A 238 28.00 -7.49 8.04
CA PHE A 238 28.82 -6.92 6.98
C PHE A 238 28.31 -5.51 6.60
N PRO A 239 29.18 -4.54 6.27
CA PRO A 239 28.73 -3.21 5.89
C PRO A 239 28.16 -3.17 4.47
N GLY A 240 27.32 -2.16 4.18
CA GLY A 240 26.96 -1.76 2.82
C GLY A 240 25.48 -1.90 2.45
N GLY A 241 25.00 -0.96 1.62
CA GLY A 241 23.65 -0.99 1.04
C GLY A 241 22.54 -1.02 2.09
N CYS A 242 21.56 -1.90 1.88
CA CYS A 242 20.43 -2.12 2.81
C CYS A 242 20.76 -3.10 3.94
N ASN A 243 22.01 -3.55 4.09
CA ASN A 243 22.37 -4.38 5.22
C ASN A 243 22.47 -3.52 6.50
N PRO A 244 22.03 -3.99 7.68
CA PRO A 244 22.13 -3.22 8.91
C PRO A 244 23.57 -2.82 9.23
N ILE A 245 23.77 -1.59 9.72
CA ILE A 245 25.11 -1.05 9.98
C ILE A 245 25.78 -1.85 11.11
N PRO A 246 26.98 -2.41 10.88
CA PRO A 246 27.69 -3.16 11.91
C PRO A 246 28.04 -2.31 13.13
N LEU A 247 27.85 -2.88 14.31
CA LEU A 247 28.25 -2.30 15.59
C LEU A 247 29.46 -3.09 16.13
N LYS A 248 30.47 -2.38 16.64
CA LYS A 248 31.63 -3.03 17.25
C LYS A 248 31.22 -3.72 18.54
N TYR A 249 31.72 -4.93 18.74
CA TYR A 249 31.46 -5.71 19.95
C TYR A 249 32.63 -6.64 20.25
N THR A 250 32.68 -7.13 21.49
CA THR A 250 33.55 -8.23 21.89
C THR A 250 32.70 -9.39 22.40
N THR A 251 33.25 -10.61 22.32
CA THR A 251 32.53 -11.83 22.68
C THR A 251 33.35 -12.66 23.65
N THR A 252 32.66 -13.27 24.60
CA THR A 252 33.22 -14.28 25.52
C THR A 252 32.47 -15.60 25.32
N LYS A 253 32.81 -16.64 26.09
CA LYS A 253 32.09 -17.92 26.00
C LYS A 253 30.57 -17.79 26.21
N LYS A 254 30.11 -16.86 27.06
CA LYS A 254 28.68 -16.72 27.42
C LYS A 254 28.04 -15.40 27.04
N LYS A 255 28.82 -14.33 26.86
CA LYS A 255 28.31 -12.95 26.75
C LYS A 255 28.84 -12.24 25.51
N ILE A 256 28.00 -11.38 24.94
CA ILE A 256 28.37 -10.35 23.96
C ILE A 256 28.44 -9.01 24.71
N LYS A 257 29.49 -8.24 24.45
CA LYS A 257 29.74 -6.96 25.10
C LYS A 257 29.86 -5.84 24.07
N ILE A 258 29.17 -4.74 24.32
CA ILE A 258 29.13 -3.56 23.46
C ILE A 258 29.54 -2.37 24.32
N LYS A 259 30.57 -1.63 23.92
CA LYS A 259 30.96 -0.42 24.66
C LYS A 259 30.01 0.71 24.33
N VAL A 260 29.66 1.51 25.33
CA VAL A 260 28.84 2.73 25.12
C VAL A 260 29.54 3.66 24.11
N SER A 261 30.87 3.78 24.19
CA SER A 261 31.66 4.60 23.27
C SER A 261 31.52 4.17 21.81
N ASP A 262 31.39 2.86 21.54
CA ASP A 262 31.23 2.33 20.19
C ASP A 262 29.79 2.53 19.68
N LEU A 263 28.79 2.39 20.56
CA LEU A 263 27.37 2.58 20.23
C LEU A 263 27.04 4.03 19.88
N ILE A 264 27.66 5.01 20.56
CA ILE A 264 27.38 6.43 20.30
C ILE A 264 28.12 6.97 19.06
N GLU A 265 29.00 6.20 18.41
CA GLU A 265 29.68 6.63 17.17
C GLU A 265 28.68 7.02 16.07
N ARG A 266 27.50 6.41 16.04
CA ARG A 266 26.43 6.70 15.09
C ARG A 266 25.27 7.48 15.70
N GLU A 267 25.43 8.12 16.86
CA GLU A 267 24.34 8.88 17.51
C GLU A 267 23.65 9.89 16.57
N LYS A 268 24.43 10.58 15.74
CA LYS A 268 23.90 11.54 14.75
C LYS A 268 22.90 10.93 13.75
N LEU A 269 22.99 9.63 13.48
CA LEU A 269 22.04 8.93 12.61
C LEU A 269 20.64 8.85 13.24
N PHE A 270 20.56 8.82 14.58
CA PHE A 270 19.34 8.66 15.37
C PHE A 270 18.80 9.97 15.94
N ALA A 271 19.51 11.08 15.74
CA ALA A 271 19.12 12.41 16.24
C ALA A 271 18.15 13.17 15.31
N ASN A 272 17.68 12.55 14.22
CA ASN A 272 16.80 13.15 13.20
C ASN A 272 15.37 12.62 13.27
#